data_AF-A0A537FR58-F1
#
_entry.id   AF-A0A537FR58-F1
#
_cell.length_a   1.000
_cell.length_b   1.000
_cell.length_c   1.000
_cell.angle_alpha   90.00
_cell.angle_beta   90.00
_cell.angle_gamma   90.00
#
_symmetry.space_group_name_H-M   'P 1'
#
loop_
_entity.id
_entity.type
_entity.pdbx_description
1 polymer ?
#
loop_
_entity_poly.entity_id
_entity_poly.type
_entity_poly.pdbx_seq_one_letter_code
_entity_poly.pdbx_strand_id
1 'polypeptide(L)' 'MSMEVVEEHVNSLLHRREAKLVVHHQGQGTPDRITVRKLASDHFKAGLDHVYVRSIATRTGGSSALCVVEVYEDKKSADI' A
#
# COMPACT_ATOMS: atom_id res chain seq x y z
N MET A 1 -5.36 -9.93 -10.47
CA MET A 1 -4.56 -8.77 -10.03
C MET A 1 -3.31 -9.32 -9.39
N SER A 2 -2.14 -8.80 -9.74
CA SER A 2 -0.87 -9.12 -9.07
C SER A 2 -0.32 -7.87 -8.42
N MET A 3 0.48 -8.05 -7.37
CA MET A 3 1.13 -6.97 -6.65
C MET A 3 2.63 -7.26 -6.57
N GLU A 4 3.43 -6.24 -6.85
CA GLU A 4 4.88 -6.27 -6.73
C GLU A 4 5.32 -5.18 -5.76
N VAL A 5 6.26 -5.50 -4.88
CA VAL A 5 6.91 -4.50 -4.01
C VAL A 5 8.12 -3.97 -4.75
N VAL A 6 8.09 -2.69 -5.12
CA VAL A 6 9.18 -2.03 -5.83
C VAL A 6 10.20 -1.44 -4.86
N GLU A 7 9.72 -0.96 -3.72
CA GLU A 7 10.57 -0.33 -2.72
C GLU A 7 9.98 -0.55 -1.34
N GLU A 8 10.84 -0.83 -0.37
CA GLU A 8 10.48 -0.91 1.03
C GLU A 8 11.51 -0.14 1.85
N HIS A 9 11.03 0.72 2.73
CA HIS A 9 11.83 1.49 3.65
C HIS A 9 11.27 1.39 5.07
N VAL A 10 12.11 0.99 6.03
CA VAL A 10 11.73 0.93 7.44
C VAL A 10 12.22 2.20 8.13
N ASN A 11 11.27 3.03 8.56
CA ASN A 11 11.56 4.25 9.31
C ASN A 11 11.52 3.95 10.81
N SER A 12 12.69 3.74 11.40
CA SER A 12 12.84 3.45 12.83
C SER A 12 12.53 4.64 13.75
N LEU A 13 12.55 5.87 13.23
CA LEU A 13 12.20 7.07 14.02
C LEU A 13 10.69 7.20 14.21
N LEU A 14 9.91 6.78 13.20
CA LEU A 14 8.45 6.87 13.20
C LEU A 14 7.76 5.53 13.46
N HIS A 15 8.54 4.46 13.68
CA HIS A 15 8.04 3.08 13.86
C HIS A 15 7.03 2.68 12.76
N ARG A 16 7.36 3.03 11.51
CA ARG A 16 6.53 2.72 10.35
C ARG A 16 7.37 2.20 9.19
N ARG A 17 6.74 1.37 8.37
CA ARG A 17 7.27 0.85 7.12
C ARG A 17 6.58 1.55 5.97
N GLU A 18 7.37 2.18 5.11
CA GLU A 18 6.90 2.81 3.88
C GLU A 18 7.20 1.87 2.73
N ALA A 19 6.19 1.51 1.94
CA ALA A 19 6.36 0.62 0.81
C ALA A 19 5.71 1.18 -0.45
N LYS A 20 6.43 1.08 -1.57
CA LYS A 20 5.91 1.36 -2.90
C LYS A 20 5.56 0.04 -3.57
N LEU A 21 4.28 -0.09 -3.90
CA LEU A 21 3.68 -1.26 -4.50
C LEU A 21 3.28 -0.92 -5.93
N VAL A 22 3.47 -1.85 -6.86
CA VAL A 22 2.86 -1.81 -8.18
C VAL A 22 1.79 -2.88 -8.23
N VAL A 23 0.54 -2.46 -8.43
CA VAL A 23 -0.61 -3.36 -8.58
C VAL A 23 -0.96 -3.44 -10.06
N HIS A 24 -0.82 -4.62 -10.63
CA HIS A 24 -1.24 -4.91 -12.01
C HIS A 24 -2.70 -5.34 -12.03
N HIS A 25 -3.52 -4.56 -12.71
CA HIS A 25 -4.97 -4.72 -12.84
C HIS A 25 -5.38 -4.89 -14.31
N GLN A 26 -4.73 -5.80 -15.06
CA GLN A 26 -5.05 -6.05 -16.47
C GLN A 26 -6.54 -6.34 -16.68
N GLY A 27 -7.19 -5.54 -17.54
CA GLY A 27 -8.61 -5.66 -17.87
C GLY A 27 -9.57 -5.28 -16.72
N GLN A 28 -9.06 -4.80 -15.60
CA GLN A 28 -9.83 -4.35 -14.44
C GLN A 28 -9.66 -2.83 -14.28
N GLY A 29 -10.62 -2.18 -13.62
CA GLY A 29 -10.50 -0.78 -13.26
C GLY A 29 -9.32 -0.52 -12.32
N THR A 30 -8.99 0.76 -12.12
CA THR A 30 -8.02 1.17 -11.11
C THR A 30 -8.41 0.58 -9.75
N PRO A 31 -7.49 -0.12 -9.05
CA PRO A 31 -7.78 -0.72 -7.77
C PRO A 31 -8.18 0.37 -6.76
N ASP A 32 -9.20 0.07 -5.96
CA ASP A 32 -9.68 0.97 -4.93
C ASP A 32 -8.80 0.89 -3.67
N ARG A 33 -8.94 1.90 -2.80
CA ARG A 33 -8.14 1.97 -1.56
C ARG A 33 -8.35 0.78 -0.64
N ILE A 34 -9.53 0.15 -0.63
CA ILE A 34 -9.81 -0.99 0.25
C ILE A 34 -9.07 -2.23 -0.26
N THR A 35 -9.07 -2.47 -1.57
CA THR A 35 -8.31 -3.59 -2.17
C THR A 35 -6.81 -3.43 -1.97
N VAL A 36 -6.25 -2.24 -2.22
CA VAL A 36 -4.82 -1.96 -1.98
C VAL A 36 -4.47 -2.17 -0.50
N ARG A 37 -5.32 -1.69 0.42
CA ARG A 37 -5.12 -1.88 1.85
C ARG A 37 -5.13 -3.35 2.26
N LYS A 38 -6.04 -4.16 1.71
CA LYS A 38 -6.07 -5.62 1.95
C LYS A 38 -4.81 -6.30 1.42
N LEU A 39 -4.42 -6.02 0.19
CA LEU A 39 -3.22 -6.59 -0.42
C LEU A 39 -1.96 -6.28 0.40
N ALA A 40 -1.82 -5.03 0.86
CA ALA A 40 -0.70 -4.63 1.70
C ALA A 40 -0.76 -5.29 3.09
N SER A 41 -1.95 -5.36 3.71
CA SER A 41 -2.17 -6.04 4.99
C SER A 41 -1.79 -7.53 4.94
N ASP A 42 -2.24 -8.24 3.90
CA ASP A 42 -1.91 -9.66 3.69
C ASP A 42 -0.42 -9.86 3.44
N HIS A 43 0.22 -8.96 2.67
CA HIS A 43 1.64 -9.04 2.35
C HIS A 43 2.54 -8.77 3.56
N PHE A 44 2.24 -7.71 4.32
CA PHE A 44 3.03 -7.32 5.49
C PHE A 44 2.59 -8.02 6.79
N LYS A 45 1.57 -8.89 6.72
CA LYS A 45 0.94 -9.56 7.87
C LYS A 45 0.56 -8.59 8.99
N ALA A 46 0.15 -7.38 8.60
CA ALA A 46 -0.24 -6.31 9.51
C ALA A 46 -1.78 -6.21 9.54
N GLY A 47 -2.36 -5.80 10.67
CA GLY A 47 -3.80 -5.57 10.74
C GLY A 47 -4.24 -4.45 9.80
N LEU A 48 -5.45 -4.53 9.23
CA LEU A 48 -5.98 -3.50 8.32
C LEU A 48 -5.98 -2.09 8.92
N ASP A 49 -6.14 -1.99 10.23
CA ASP A 49 -6.13 -0.70 10.96
C ASP A 49 -4.74 -0.05 11.03
N HIS A 50 -3.68 -0.81 10.73
CA HIS A 50 -2.29 -0.36 10.77
C HIS A 50 -1.79 0.03 9.37
N VAL A 51 -2.57 -0.24 8.33
CA VAL A 51 -2.18 -0.05 6.93
C VAL A 51 -2.88 1.17 6.34
N TYR A 52 -2.09 2.18 5.99
CA TYR A 52 -2.56 3.43 5.44
C TYR A 52 -2.12 3.55 3.98
N VAL A 53 -3.09 3.74 3.09
CA VAL A 53 -2.81 3.96 1.67
C VAL A 53 -2.61 5.46 1.48
N ARG A 54 -1.37 5.87 1.23
CA ARG A 54 -1.02 7.29 1.11
C ARG A 54 -1.38 7.86 -0.25
N SER A 55 -1.11 7.11 -1.32
CA SER A 55 -1.47 7.52 -2.67
C SER A 55 -1.67 6.30 -3.57
N ILE A 56 -2.55 6.46 -4.56
CA ILE A 56 -2.74 5.52 -5.67
C ILE A 56 -2.64 6.36 -6.94
N ALA A 57 -1.61 6.13 -7.72
CA ALA A 57 -1.38 6.79 -8.99
C ALA A 57 -1.42 5.74 -10.10
N THR A 58 -2.47 5.78 -10.93
CA THR A 58 -2.56 4.94 -12.12
C THR A 58 -2.21 5.78 -13.33
N ARG A 59 -1.38 5.24 -14.23
CA ARG A 59 -1.13 5.90 -15.52
C ARG A 59 -2.37 5.73 -16.40
N THR A 60 -2.92 6.82 -16.93
CA THR A 60 -4.11 6.79 -17.80
C THR A 60 -3.90 5.84 -18.98
N GLY A 61 -4.85 4.93 -19.21
CA GLY A 61 -4.75 3.88 -20.24
C GLY A 61 -3.79 2.73 -19.92
N GLY A 62 -3.19 2.74 -18.73
CA GLY A 62 -2.31 1.67 -18.23
C GLY A 62 -3.08 0.59 -17.46
N SER A 63 -2.44 -0.57 -17.34
CA SER A 63 -2.92 -1.74 -16.58
C SER A 63 -2.21 -1.91 -15.23
N SER A 64 -1.53 -0.87 -14.76
CA SER A 64 -0.73 -0.89 -13.54
C SER A 64 -0.92 0.41 -12.76
N ALA A 65 -1.08 0.28 -11.45
CA ALA A 65 -1.19 1.38 -10.50
C ALA A 65 -0.03 1.36 -9.52
N LEU A 66 0.66 2.50 -9.38
CA LEU A 66 1.64 2.72 -8.32
C LEU A 66 0.89 3.10 -7.04
N CYS A 67 1.08 2.32 -5.98
CA CYS A 67 0.45 2.52 -4.69
C CYS A 67 1.53 2.75 -3.64
N VAL A 68 1.42 3.84 -2.88
CA VAL A 68 2.28 4.09 -1.72
C VAL A 68 1.49 3.75 -0.47
N VAL A 69 2.05 2.86 0.35
CA VAL A 69 1.44 2.42 1.61
C VAL A 69 2.39 2.62 2.77
N GLU A 70 1.80 2.92 3.92
CA GLU A 70 2.49 3.10 5.19
C GLU A 70 1.90 2.09 6.17
N VAL A 71 2.74 1.24 6.75
CA VAL A 71 2.36 0.23 7.73
C VAL A 71 2.96 0.62 9.07
N TYR A 72 2.09 0.91 10.03
CA TYR A 72 2.48 1.36 11.37
C TYR A 72 2.57 0.18 12.34
N GLU A 73 3.60 0.16 13.18
CA GLU A 73 3.71 -0.87 14.23
C GLU A 73 2.70 -0.63 15.35
N ASP A 74 2.44 0.62 15.70
CA ASP A 74 1.53 1.01 16.78
C ASP A 74 0.33 1.82 16.26
N LYS A 75 -0.88 1.52 16.75
CA LYS A 75 -2.11 2.26 16.41
C LYS A 75 -2.03 3.72 16.82
N LYS A 76 -1.30 4.03 17.91
CA LYS A 76 -1.17 5.41 18.42
C LYS A 76 -0.52 6.38 17.45
N SER A 77 0.35 5.88 16.56
CA SER A 77 1.11 6.72 15.64
C SER A 77 0.32 7.14 14.41
N ALA A 78 -0.89 6.57 14.20
CA ALA A 78 -1.72 6.84 13.04
C ALA A 78 -2.70 8.02 13.21
N ASP A 79 -2.91 8.49 14.45
CA ASP A 79 -3.84 9.57 14.81
C ASP A 79 -3.21 10.98 14.85
N ILE A 80 -1.98 11.14 14.31
CA ILE A 80 -1.26 12.43 14.30
C ILE A 80 -1.48 13.18 12.98
#